data_AF-A0A3G8M5X7-F1
#
_entry.id   AF-A0A3G8M5X7-F1
#
_cell.length_a   1.000
_cell.length_b   1.000
_cell.length_c   1.000
_cell.angle_alpha   90.00
_cell.angle_beta   90.00
_cell.angle_gamma   90.00
#
_symmetry.space_group_name_H-M   'P 1'
#
loop_
_entity.id
_entity.type
_entity.pdbx_description
1 polymer ?
#
loop_
_entity_poly.entity_id
_entity_poly.type
_entity_poly.pdbx_seq_one_letter_code
_entity_poly.pdbx_strand_id
1 'polypeptide(L)'
;MVKKPVKITREAPAKREAESRPRKVEAPAPAANAAARPAVIVVGADKGGVGKTTIARAILDFLSLNDIHTRAFDTETPRGTLHRFHPDETMIVDLTEPSDQMKIIDTLNTSQAKVSVIDVRAGGLSPALGALDEIGFFDAVKGGEFRFVLLHVIGPSIASLEEIAEIAPYVADANYFMVKNHVNDTTFFEWDPQTHAKYFEHVVTSGEITIPKLSELAYEQVELSGTPFSTFIGNQDAQGRPAEHSFVLRGYVRTWLARVADEFERVGLLDLVGDKRR
;
A
#
# COMPACT_ATOMS: atom_id res chain seq x y z
N MET A 1 64.57 -82.05 35.63
CA MET A 1 63.27 -81.33 35.62
C MET A 1 63.60 -79.89 36.01
N VAL A 2 63.43 -78.85 35.20
CA VAL A 2 62.19 -78.30 34.64
C VAL A 2 62.48 -77.62 33.29
N LYS A 3 61.53 -77.75 32.36
CA LYS A 3 61.58 -77.37 30.95
C LYS A 3 61.48 -75.84 30.75
N LYS A 4 62.27 -75.29 29.82
CA LYS A 4 62.11 -73.92 29.28
C LYS A 4 60.78 -73.81 28.52
N PRO A 5 59.95 -72.77 28.74
CA PRO A 5 58.81 -72.51 27.87
C PRO A 5 59.15 -71.55 26.73
N VAL A 6 58.47 -71.85 25.62
CA VAL A 6 58.57 -71.32 24.27
C VAL A 6 57.84 -69.98 24.15
N LYS A 7 58.39 -69.07 23.32
CA LYS A 7 57.79 -67.81 22.91
C LYS A 7 56.46 -68.04 22.19
N ILE A 8 55.42 -67.34 22.62
CA ILE A 8 54.20 -67.12 21.85
C ILE A 8 53.96 -65.61 21.80
N THR A 9 54.32 -65.01 20.65
CA THR A 9 53.93 -63.65 20.27
C THR A 9 52.44 -63.65 19.99
N ARG A 10 51.68 -62.88 20.77
CA ARG A 10 50.25 -62.67 20.58
C ARG A 10 50.08 -61.35 19.85
N GLU A 11 49.71 -61.41 18.58
CA GLU A 11 49.32 -60.25 17.78
C GLU A 11 48.10 -59.56 18.41
N ALA A 12 48.18 -58.23 18.53
CA ALA A 12 47.05 -57.40 18.92
C ALA A 12 46.07 -57.27 17.73
N PRO A 13 44.74 -57.23 17.96
CA PRO A 13 43.78 -57.14 16.88
C PRO A 13 43.84 -55.76 16.20
N ALA A 14 43.61 -55.77 14.90
CA ALA A 14 43.55 -54.59 14.04
C ALA A 14 42.60 -53.52 14.59
N LYS A 15 43.04 -52.25 14.55
CA LYS A 15 42.20 -51.08 14.76
C LYS A 15 41.06 -51.10 13.74
N ARG A 16 39.81 -51.20 14.21
CA ARG A 16 38.65 -50.80 13.38
C ARG A 16 38.76 -49.30 13.15
N GLU A 17 38.89 -48.90 11.89
CA GLU A 17 38.66 -47.53 11.46
C GLU A 17 37.26 -47.10 11.88
N ALA A 18 37.16 -45.94 12.52
CA ALA A 18 35.88 -45.33 12.83
C ALA A 18 35.24 -44.88 11.50
N GLU A 19 34.11 -45.48 11.17
CA GLU A 19 33.24 -45.01 10.09
C GLU A 19 32.97 -43.50 10.25
N SER A 20 33.25 -42.76 9.19
CA SER A 20 33.00 -41.33 9.11
C SER A 20 31.50 -41.06 9.27
N ARG A 21 31.13 -40.43 10.39
CA ARG A 21 29.78 -39.88 10.55
C ARG A 21 29.53 -38.89 9.40
N PRO A 22 28.38 -38.96 8.71
CA PRO A 22 28.07 -37.98 7.69
C PRO A 22 28.04 -36.59 8.34
N ARG A 23 28.79 -35.64 7.78
CA ARG A 23 28.70 -34.22 8.15
C ARG A 23 27.23 -33.83 8.03
N LYS A 24 26.62 -33.47 9.16
CA LYS A 24 25.33 -32.81 9.18
C LYS A 24 25.50 -31.54 8.35
N VAL A 25 24.88 -31.50 7.18
CA VAL A 25 24.80 -30.27 6.38
C VAL A 25 24.03 -29.30 7.26
N GLU A 26 24.73 -28.38 7.89
CA GLU A 26 24.09 -27.25 8.54
C GLU A 26 23.29 -26.53 7.46
N ALA A 27 21.98 -26.46 7.69
CA ALA A 27 21.11 -25.63 6.87
C ALA A 27 21.72 -24.22 6.81
N PRO A 28 21.66 -23.54 5.66
CA PRO A 28 22.17 -22.19 5.57
C PRO A 28 21.52 -21.36 6.68
N ALA A 29 22.35 -20.60 7.40
CA ALA A 29 21.88 -19.65 8.41
C ALA A 29 20.71 -18.84 7.82
N PRO A 30 19.66 -18.54 8.61
CA PRO A 30 18.56 -17.72 8.12
C PRO A 30 19.16 -16.46 7.53
N ALA A 31 18.80 -16.18 6.27
CA ALA A 31 19.23 -14.99 5.57
C ALA A 31 19.05 -13.79 6.50
N ALA A 32 20.10 -12.97 6.61
CA ALA A 32 20.04 -11.69 7.30
C ALA A 32 18.73 -10.98 6.90
N ASN A 33 17.99 -10.50 7.90
CA ASN A 33 16.75 -9.73 7.81
C ASN A 33 16.48 -9.24 6.38
N ALA A 34 15.56 -9.88 5.66
CA ALA A 34 15.13 -9.36 4.37
C ALA A 34 14.63 -7.94 4.61
N ALA A 35 15.35 -6.94 4.09
CA ALA A 35 14.97 -5.54 4.28
C ALA A 35 13.51 -5.35 3.84
N ALA A 36 12.75 -4.60 4.62
CA ALA A 36 11.35 -4.32 4.34
C ALA A 36 11.18 -3.81 2.92
N ARG A 37 10.40 -4.54 2.11
CA ARG A 37 10.18 -4.19 0.70
C ARG A 37 9.36 -2.90 0.64
N PRO A 38 9.81 -1.86 -0.09
CA PRO A 38 9.02 -0.65 -0.22
C PRO A 38 7.68 -0.93 -0.91
N ALA A 39 6.66 -0.18 -0.52
CA ALA A 39 5.32 -0.24 -1.10
C ALA A 39 4.92 1.12 -1.67
N VAL A 40 4.29 1.11 -2.83
CA VAL A 40 3.69 2.29 -3.47
C VAL A 40 2.19 2.05 -3.59
N ILE A 41 1.41 2.95 -2.98
CA ILE A 41 -0.05 3.00 -3.07
C ILE A 41 -0.40 4.19 -3.95
N VAL A 42 -1.07 3.95 -5.07
CA VAL A 42 -1.62 5.01 -5.93
C VAL A 42 -3.13 5.09 -5.68
N VAL A 43 -3.62 6.29 -5.35
CA VAL A 43 -5.05 6.61 -5.31
C VAL A 43 -5.34 7.48 -6.52
N GLY A 44 -6.14 6.97 -7.45
CA GLY A 44 -6.32 7.64 -8.73
C GLY A 44 -7.67 7.37 -9.38
N ALA A 45 -8.02 8.27 -10.28
CA ALA A 45 -9.19 8.25 -11.14
C ALA A 45 -9.10 9.47 -12.07
N ASP A 46 -9.49 9.31 -13.33
CA ASP A 46 -9.50 10.39 -14.31
C ASP A 46 -10.66 11.34 -14.09
N LYS A 47 -11.76 10.84 -13.51
CA LYS A 47 -12.88 11.69 -13.11
C LYS A 47 -12.53 12.59 -11.91
N GLY A 48 -12.81 13.88 -12.05
CA GLY A 48 -12.77 14.85 -10.94
C GLY A 48 -13.93 14.67 -9.94
N GLY A 49 -13.72 15.04 -8.68
CA GLY A 49 -14.79 15.09 -7.68
C GLY A 49 -15.26 13.73 -7.13
N VAL A 50 -14.57 12.62 -7.42
CA VAL A 50 -14.89 11.28 -6.89
C VAL A 50 -14.33 11.02 -5.48
N GLY A 51 -13.61 11.99 -4.91
CA GLY A 51 -13.07 11.91 -3.54
C GLY A 51 -11.74 11.16 -3.39
N LYS A 52 -10.86 11.21 -4.39
CA LYS A 52 -9.49 10.63 -4.33
C LYS A 52 -8.71 11.12 -3.12
N THR A 53 -8.60 12.44 -2.94
CA THR A 53 -7.88 13.03 -1.81
C THR A 53 -8.49 12.65 -0.46
N THR A 54 -9.82 12.50 -0.38
CA THR A 54 -10.50 11.98 0.82
C THR A 54 -10.01 10.58 1.19
N ILE A 55 -9.88 9.71 0.19
CA ILE A 55 -9.39 8.34 0.35
C ILE A 55 -7.91 8.34 0.70
N ALA A 56 -7.10 9.14 0.02
CA ALA A 56 -5.66 9.28 0.33
C ALA A 56 -5.44 9.72 1.78
N ARG A 57 -6.21 10.69 2.28
CA ARG A 57 -6.20 11.12 3.68
C ARG A 57 -6.60 10.00 4.64
N ALA A 58 -7.65 9.24 4.31
CA ALA A 58 -8.08 8.12 5.13
C ALA A 58 -7.02 7.00 5.19
N ILE A 59 -6.30 6.75 4.10
CA ILE A 59 -5.18 5.80 4.06
C ILE A 59 -4.03 6.29 4.95
N LEU A 60 -3.66 7.56 4.86
CA LEU A 60 -2.60 8.12 5.71
C LEU A 60 -2.96 8.02 7.19
N ASP A 61 -4.20 8.37 7.56
CA ASP A 61 -4.69 8.16 8.94
C ASP A 61 -4.66 6.68 9.34
N PHE A 62 -5.13 5.78 8.47
CA PHE A 62 -5.14 4.34 8.74
C PHE A 62 -3.73 3.77 8.95
N LEU A 63 -2.77 4.14 8.11
CA LEU A 63 -1.38 3.69 8.22
C LEU A 63 -0.70 4.27 9.46
N SER A 64 -0.89 5.56 9.72
CA SER A 64 -0.37 6.24 10.92
C SER A 64 -0.92 5.62 12.22
N LEU A 65 -2.23 5.34 12.30
CA LEU A 65 -2.85 4.66 13.44
C LEU A 65 -2.38 3.21 13.63
N ASN A 66 -1.74 2.61 12.63
CA ASN A 66 -1.13 1.29 12.67
C ASN A 66 0.41 1.34 12.76
N ASP A 67 0.97 2.48 13.19
CA ASP A 67 2.41 2.70 13.38
C ASP A 67 3.24 2.51 12.08
N ILE A 68 2.64 2.75 10.91
CA ILE A 68 3.31 2.70 9.61
C ILE A 68 3.65 4.12 9.18
N HIS A 69 4.95 4.44 9.18
CA HIS A 69 5.45 5.72 8.68
C HIS A 69 5.37 5.78 7.16
N THR A 70 4.67 6.80 6.68
CA THR A 70 4.44 7.09 5.27
C THR A 70 5.19 8.31 4.80
N ARG A 71 5.34 8.38 3.48
CA ARG A 71 5.52 9.63 2.75
C ARG A 71 4.41 9.71 1.71
N ALA A 72 3.95 10.91 1.42
CA ALA A 72 2.88 11.17 0.50
C ALA A 72 3.33 12.06 -0.66
N PHE A 73 2.69 11.88 -1.80
CA PHE A 73 2.95 12.65 -3.00
C PHE A 73 1.63 13.13 -3.58
N ASP A 74 1.51 14.44 -3.73
CA ASP A 74 0.32 15.10 -4.24
C ASP A 74 0.61 15.57 -5.66
N THR A 75 -0.11 15.02 -6.64
CA THR A 75 0.16 15.37 -8.04
C THR A 75 -0.64 16.59 -8.52
N GLU A 76 -1.39 17.27 -7.64
CA GLU A 76 -2.12 18.51 -7.95
C GLU A 76 -1.16 19.72 -7.90
N THR A 77 -0.27 19.81 -8.87
CA THR A 77 0.74 20.88 -8.95
C THR A 77 0.16 22.19 -9.53
N PRO A 78 0.54 23.38 -9.02
CA PRO A 78 1.49 23.64 -7.94
C PRO A 78 0.85 23.81 -6.55
N ARG A 79 -0.47 23.62 -6.43
CA ARG A 79 -1.22 24.01 -5.21
C ARG A 79 -1.21 22.95 -4.12
N GLY A 80 -1.38 21.69 -4.49
CA GLY A 80 -1.54 20.54 -3.62
C GLY A 80 -2.84 20.59 -2.81
N THR A 81 -3.72 19.60 -2.96
CA THR A 81 -4.90 19.45 -2.10
C THR A 81 -4.58 18.62 -0.86
N LEU A 82 -3.89 17.49 -1.03
CA LEU A 82 -3.48 16.60 0.06
C LEU A 82 -2.48 17.27 0.99
N HIS A 83 -1.51 18.03 0.43
CA HIS A 83 -0.49 18.74 1.19
C HIS A 83 -1.06 19.67 2.27
N ARG A 84 -2.25 20.25 2.04
CA ARG A 84 -2.94 21.09 3.02
C ARG A 84 -3.22 20.35 4.33
N PHE A 85 -3.52 19.06 4.27
CA PHE A 85 -3.93 18.24 5.41
C PHE A 85 -2.76 17.49 6.05
N HIS A 86 -1.76 17.11 5.25
CA HIS A 86 -0.60 16.31 5.68
C HIS A 86 0.72 16.97 5.27
N PRO A 87 1.00 18.23 5.68
CA PRO A 87 2.13 19.00 5.14
C PRO A 87 3.51 18.43 5.51
N ASP A 88 3.62 17.74 6.64
CA ASP A 88 4.90 17.21 7.12
C ASP A 88 5.38 15.96 6.36
N GLU A 89 4.44 15.22 5.76
CA GLU A 89 4.73 13.96 5.04
C GLU A 89 4.44 14.03 3.54
N THR A 90 3.73 15.08 3.07
CA THR A 90 3.33 15.21 1.66
C THR A 90 4.25 16.12 0.87
N MET A 91 4.64 15.70 -0.33
CA MET A 91 5.35 16.52 -1.30
C MET A 91 4.49 16.75 -2.54
N ILE A 92 4.41 17.99 -3.03
CA ILE A 92 3.76 18.29 -4.31
C ILE A 92 4.72 17.93 -5.44
N VAL A 93 4.24 17.16 -6.42
CA VAL A 93 5.04 16.61 -7.51
C VAL A 93 4.29 16.64 -8.85
N ASP A 94 5.01 16.60 -9.96
CA ASP A 94 4.47 16.26 -11.27
C ASP A 94 5.06 14.92 -11.75
N LEU A 95 4.24 13.87 -11.80
CA LEU A 95 4.69 12.54 -12.24
C LEU A 95 5.09 12.47 -13.71
N THR A 96 4.79 13.50 -14.50
CA THR A 96 5.23 13.58 -15.89
C THR A 96 6.62 14.22 -16.02
N GLU A 97 7.15 14.82 -14.95
CA GLU A 97 8.48 15.40 -14.94
C GLU A 97 9.53 14.46 -14.34
N PRO A 98 10.61 14.11 -15.09
CA PRO A 98 11.64 13.19 -14.61
C PRO A 98 12.27 13.58 -13.27
N SER A 99 12.40 14.90 -13.02
CA SER A 99 12.97 15.40 -11.76
C SER A 99 12.13 15.04 -10.53
N ASP A 100 10.82 14.97 -10.68
CA ASP A 100 9.88 14.61 -9.63
C ASP A 100 9.69 13.09 -9.55
N GLN A 101 9.75 12.38 -10.68
CA GLN A 101 9.82 10.91 -10.68
C GLN A 101 11.01 10.40 -9.86
N MET A 102 12.20 10.99 -10.01
CA MET A 102 13.38 10.64 -9.21
C MET A 102 13.16 10.84 -7.71
N LYS A 103 12.42 11.87 -7.28
CA LYS A 103 12.12 12.10 -5.86
C LYS A 103 11.29 10.99 -5.26
N ILE A 104 10.47 10.31 -6.08
CA ILE A 104 9.61 9.22 -5.64
C ILE A 104 10.36 7.90 -5.74
N ILE A 105 10.86 7.56 -6.92
CA ILE A 105 11.32 6.20 -7.25
C ILE A 105 12.72 5.91 -6.72
N ASP A 106 13.70 6.77 -6.97
CA ASP A 106 15.10 6.54 -6.53
C ASP A 106 15.23 6.48 -5.01
N THR A 107 14.28 7.11 -4.32
CA THR A 107 14.26 7.19 -2.87
C THR A 107 13.45 6.05 -2.22
N LEU A 108 12.78 5.17 -2.98
CA LEU A 108 11.99 4.05 -2.42
C LEU A 108 12.83 3.14 -1.53
N ASN A 109 14.04 2.81 -1.97
CA ASN A 109 14.93 1.90 -1.24
C ASN A 109 15.69 2.58 -0.10
N THR A 110 16.00 3.87 -0.24
CA THR A 110 16.84 4.63 0.71
C THR A 110 16.04 5.36 1.79
N SER A 111 14.75 5.63 1.53
CA SER A 111 13.85 6.26 2.50
C SER A 111 13.65 5.41 3.75
N GLN A 112 13.52 6.09 4.90
CA GLN A 112 13.12 5.47 6.16
C GLN A 112 11.64 5.06 6.13
N ALA A 113 10.78 5.91 5.55
CA ALA A 113 9.39 5.56 5.24
C ALA A 113 9.37 4.59 4.06
N LYS A 114 8.93 3.36 4.29
CA LYS A 114 8.87 2.31 3.27
C LYS A 114 7.56 2.29 2.49
N VAL A 115 6.57 3.07 2.91
CA VAL A 115 5.28 3.18 2.22
C VAL A 115 5.13 4.57 1.62
N SER A 116 4.88 4.63 0.31
CA SER A 116 4.61 5.85 -0.45
C SER A 116 3.15 5.88 -0.85
N VAL A 117 2.42 6.94 -0.53
CA VAL A 117 1.04 7.16 -0.96
C VAL A 117 1.02 8.27 -2.01
N ILE A 118 0.43 8.02 -3.18
CA ILE A 118 0.35 8.98 -4.27
C ILE A 118 -1.12 9.34 -4.50
N ASP A 119 -1.50 10.59 -4.25
CA ASP A 119 -2.82 11.13 -4.60
C ASP A 119 -2.75 11.77 -5.99
N VAL A 120 -3.35 11.09 -6.96
CA VAL A 120 -3.30 11.50 -8.36
C VAL A 120 -4.39 12.52 -8.65
N ARG A 121 -4.03 13.62 -9.33
CA ARG A 121 -4.97 14.66 -9.79
C ARG A 121 -6.02 14.11 -10.74
N ALA A 122 -7.10 14.86 -10.95
CA ALA A 122 -8.09 14.51 -11.98
C ALA A 122 -7.45 14.45 -13.39
N GLY A 123 -7.86 13.45 -14.17
CA GLY A 123 -7.32 13.15 -15.50
C GLY A 123 -5.84 12.75 -15.50
N GLY A 124 -5.30 12.35 -14.35
CA GLY A 124 -3.88 12.07 -14.17
C GLY A 124 -3.53 10.61 -14.03
N LEU A 125 -4.50 9.68 -13.95
CA LEU A 125 -4.20 8.28 -13.63
C LEU A 125 -3.48 7.60 -14.79
N SER A 126 -4.07 7.60 -15.98
CA SER A 126 -3.47 6.99 -17.16
C SER A 126 -2.08 7.58 -17.50
N PRO A 127 -1.87 8.91 -17.51
CA PRO A 127 -0.54 9.49 -17.68
C PRO A 127 0.47 9.10 -16.60
N ALA A 128 0.05 9.03 -15.33
CA ALA A 128 0.92 8.63 -14.23
C ALA A 128 1.36 7.16 -14.36
N LEU A 129 0.44 6.26 -14.69
CA LEU A 129 0.76 4.85 -14.91
C LEU A 129 1.66 4.66 -16.13
N GLY A 130 1.39 5.37 -17.23
CA GLY A 130 2.26 5.36 -18.41
C GLY A 130 3.68 5.83 -18.09
N ALA A 131 3.82 6.92 -17.33
CA ALA A 131 5.13 7.43 -16.89
C ALA A 131 5.87 6.42 -16.00
N LEU A 132 5.17 5.68 -15.13
CA LEU A 132 5.76 4.59 -14.34
C LEU A 132 6.20 3.40 -15.23
N ASP A 133 5.42 3.07 -16.25
CA ASP A 133 5.77 2.01 -17.21
C ASP A 133 7.03 2.36 -18.02
N GLU A 134 7.12 3.59 -18.52
CA GLU A 134 8.26 4.07 -19.32
C GLU A 134 9.60 3.96 -18.60
N ILE A 135 9.61 4.08 -17.27
CA ILE A 135 10.82 3.95 -16.44
C ILE A 135 11.07 2.53 -15.93
N GLY A 136 10.25 1.55 -16.34
CA GLY A 136 10.39 0.14 -15.94
C GLY A 136 9.90 -0.16 -14.52
N PHE A 137 9.05 0.68 -13.94
CA PHE A 137 8.54 0.47 -12.58
C PHE A 137 7.79 -0.86 -12.43
N PHE A 138 6.93 -1.21 -13.40
CA PHE A 138 6.17 -2.44 -13.34
C PHE A 138 7.03 -3.69 -13.52
N ASP A 139 8.13 -3.61 -14.26
CA ASP A 139 9.12 -4.70 -14.32
C ASP A 139 9.78 -4.92 -12.96
N ALA A 140 10.11 -3.85 -12.22
CA ALA A 140 10.62 -3.95 -10.86
C ALA A 140 9.58 -4.51 -9.87
N VAL A 141 8.30 -4.17 -10.05
CA VAL A 141 7.19 -4.78 -9.28
C VAL A 141 7.11 -6.29 -9.56
N LYS A 142 7.15 -6.71 -10.84
CA LYS A 142 7.17 -8.14 -11.22
C LYS A 142 8.42 -8.87 -10.69
N GLY A 143 9.56 -8.19 -10.68
CA GLY A 143 10.81 -8.65 -10.07
C GLY A 143 10.75 -8.77 -8.54
N GLY A 144 9.70 -8.22 -7.92
CA GLY A 144 9.48 -8.26 -6.47
C GLY A 144 10.32 -7.24 -5.69
N GLU A 145 10.87 -6.24 -6.36
CA GLU A 145 11.62 -5.14 -5.74
C GLU A 145 10.70 -4.20 -4.95
N PHE A 146 9.50 -3.95 -5.47
CA PHE A 146 8.49 -3.09 -4.87
C PHE A 146 7.14 -3.80 -4.78
N ARG A 147 6.34 -3.41 -3.79
CA ARG A 147 4.90 -3.74 -3.75
C ARG A 147 4.13 -2.59 -4.39
N PHE A 148 3.19 -2.90 -5.26
CA PHE A 148 2.34 -1.90 -5.90
C PHE A 148 0.87 -2.19 -5.61
N VAL A 149 0.17 -1.15 -5.15
CA VAL A 149 -1.26 -1.17 -4.86
C VAL A 149 -1.90 -0.01 -5.60
N LEU A 150 -2.93 -0.29 -6.40
CA LEU A 150 -3.71 0.74 -7.08
C LEU A 150 -5.13 0.76 -6.53
N LEU A 151 -5.52 1.88 -5.93
CA LEU A 151 -6.89 2.18 -5.51
C LEU A 151 -7.52 3.09 -6.56
N HIS A 152 -8.26 2.49 -7.47
CA HIS A 152 -8.93 3.19 -8.56
C HIS A 152 -10.34 3.61 -8.11
N VAL A 153 -10.55 4.91 -7.96
CA VAL A 153 -11.81 5.47 -7.45
C VAL A 153 -12.83 5.59 -8.56
N ILE A 154 -13.74 4.62 -8.61
CA ILE A 154 -14.73 4.53 -9.68
C ILE A 154 -15.84 5.56 -9.44
N GLY A 155 -16.24 6.27 -10.49
CA GLY A 155 -17.46 7.08 -10.50
C GLY A 155 -18.66 6.27 -11.03
N PRO A 156 -19.91 6.71 -10.80
CA PRO A 156 -21.11 6.01 -11.26
C PRO A 156 -21.39 6.20 -12.76
N SER A 157 -20.36 6.40 -13.59
CA SER A 157 -20.53 6.74 -15.02
C SER A 157 -19.85 5.74 -15.93
N ILE A 158 -20.37 5.59 -17.16
CA ILE A 158 -19.75 4.77 -18.22
C ILE A 158 -18.30 5.19 -18.47
N ALA A 159 -17.98 6.49 -18.41
CA ALA A 159 -16.61 6.98 -18.53
C ALA A 159 -15.65 6.36 -17.49
N SER A 160 -16.13 6.04 -16.28
CA SER A 160 -15.32 5.36 -15.26
C SER A 160 -15.14 3.86 -15.54
N LEU A 161 -15.96 3.27 -16.42
CA LEU A 161 -15.74 1.91 -16.93
C LEU A 161 -14.74 1.89 -18.09
N GLU A 162 -14.80 2.89 -18.98
CA GLU A 162 -13.82 3.04 -20.06
C GLU A 162 -12.41 3.17 -19.49
N GLU A 163 -12.26 3.92 -18.39
CA GLU A 163 -11.00 4.05 -17.63
C GLU A 163 -10.44 2.69 -17.17
N ILE A 164 -11.29 1.72 -16.80
CA ILE A 164 -10.84 0.37 -16.38
C ILE A 164 -10.12 -0.33 -17.53
N ALA A 165 -10.62 -0.19 -18.75
CA ALA A 165 -9.98 -0.76 -19.93
C ALA A 165 -8.66 -0.05 -20.26
N GLU A 166 -8.58 1.27 -20.04
CA GLU A 166 -7.35 2.04 -20.27
C GLU A 166 -6.23 1.67 -19.31
N ILE A 167 -6.55 1.40 -18.04
CA ILE A 167 -5.53 1.03 -17.04
C ILE A 167 -5.20 -0.47 -17.02
N ALA A 168 -5.99 -1.30 -17.73
CA ALA A 168 -5.84 -2.75 -17.77
C ALA A 168 -4.39 -3.24 -18.00
N PRO A 169 -3.59 -2.63 -18.92
CA PRO A 169 -2.21 -3.06 -19.15
C PRO A 169 -1.30 -2.92 -17.92
N TYR A 170 -1.56 -1.93 -17.06
CA TYR A 170 -0.71 -1.61 -15.90
C TYR A 170 -1.07 -2.40 -14.65
N VAL A 171 -2.25 -3.03 -14.62
CA VAL A 171 -2.79 -3.68 -13.42
C VAL A 171 -2.73 -5.20 -13.43
N ALA A 172 -2.25 -5.81 -14.52
CA ALA A 172 -2.20 -7.27 -14.67
C ALA A 172 -1.45 -7.98 -13.52
N ASP A 173 -0.40 -7.35 -13.00
CA ASP A 173 0.44 -7.87 -11.90
C ASP A 173 0.33 -7.00 -10.63
N ALA A 174 -0.68 -6.13 -10.54
CA ALA A 174 -0.86 -5.18 -9.45
C ALA A 174 -1.88 -5.67 -8.40
N ASN A 175 -1.76 -5.18 -7.16
CA ASN A 175 -2.84 -5.26 -6.19
C ASN A 175 -3.87 -4.16 -6.52
N TYR A 176 -4.71 -4.43 -7.51
CA TYR A 176 -5.69 -3.50 -8.04
C TYR A 176 -7.02 -3.58 -7.28
N PHE A 177 -7.45 -2.49 -6.67
CA PHE A 177 -8.74 -2.36 -5.98
C PHE A 177 -9.61 -1.31 -6.64
N MET A 178 -10.88 -1.67 -6.84
CA MET A 178 -11.90 -0.70 -7.22
C MET A 178 -12.51 -0.06 -5.98
N VAL A 179 -12.48 1.26 -5.90
CA VAL A 179 -12.99 1.99 -4.75
C VAL A 179 -14.31 2.67 -5.11
N LYS A 180 -15.39 2.26 -4.43
CA LYS A 180 -16.73 2.83 -4.51
C LYS A 180 -16.88 3.87 -3.42
N ASN A 181 -16.70 5.14 -3.77
CA ASN A 181 -16.83 6.24 -2.82
C ASN A 181 -18.20 6.91 -2.85
N HIS A 182 -18.97 6.77 -1.78
CA HIS A 182 -20.28 7.42 -1.63
C HIS A 182 -20.13 8.88 -1.17
N VAL A 183 -19.57 9.74 -2.03
CA VAL A 183 -19.43 11.19 -1.78
C VAL A 183 -20.80 11.86 -1.57
N ASN A 184 -21.82 11.35 -2.27
CA ASN A 184 -23.22 11.72 -2.11
C ASN A 184 -24.07 10.44 -2.08
N ASP A 185 -25.40 10.55 -2.09
CA ASP A 185 -26.33 9.40 -2.12
C ASP A 185 -26.36 8.68 -3.49
N THR A 186 -25.22 8.65 -4.19
CA THR A 186 -25.01 7.96 -5.44
C THR A 186 -25.21 6.47 -5.21
N THR A 187 -26.12 5.90 -5.99
CA THR A 187 -26.16 4.48 -6.26
C THR A 187 -25.08 4.17 -7.30
N PHE A 188 -24.06 3.41 -6.92
CA PHE A 188 -23.21 2.78 -7.92
C PHE A 188 -24.09 1.85 -8.75
N PHE A 189 -24.04 1.99 -10.07
CA PHE A 189 -24.80 1.13 -10.96
C PHE A 189 -24.39 -0.32 -10.70
N GLU A 190 -25.39 -1.18 -10.45
CA GLU A 190 -25.20 -2.61 -10.65
C GLU A 190 -25.08 -2.82 -12.15
N TRP A 191 -23.86 -3.08 -12.61
CA TRP A 191 -23.59 -3.27 -14.02
C TRP A 191 -24.37 -4.49 -14.51
N ASP A 192 -25.09 -4.34 -15.62
CA ASP A 192 -25.70 -5.49 -16.25
C ASP A 192 -24.59 -6.48 -16.68
N PRO A 193 -24.90 -7.78 -16.78
CA PRO A 193 -23.89 -8.79 -17.09
C PRO A 193 -23.13 -8.54 -18.40
N GLN A 194 -23.73 -7.88 -19.40
CA GLN A 194 -23.07 -7.61 -20.68
C GLN A 194 -22.06 -6.46 -20.55
N THR A 195 -22.44 -5.38 -19.86
CA THR A 195 -21.53 -4.28 -19.52
C THR A 195 -20.38 -4.79 -18.66
N HIS A 196 -20.67 -5.63 -17.66
CA HIS A 196 -19.62 -6.23 -16.83
C HIS A 196 -18.66 -7.08 -17.66
N ALA A 197 -19.16 -7.99 -18.51
CA ALA A 197 -18.31 -8.80 -19.37
C ALA A 197 -17.40 -7.92 -20.25
N LYS A 198 -17.96 -6.91 -20.91
CA LYS A 198 -17.22 -6.04 -21.84
C LYS A 198 -15.98 -5.37 -21.22
N TYR A 199 -16.07 -4.88 -19.99
CA TYR A 199 -15.00 -4.09 -19.36
C TYR A 199 -14.14 -4.88 -18.36
N PHE A 200 -14.65 -5.99 -17.82
CA PHE A 200 -13.96 -6.76 -16.78
C PHE A 200 -13.45 -8.13 -17.24
N GLU A 201 -13.80 -8.62 -18.43
CA GLU A 201 -13.33 -9.93 -18.92
C GLU A 201 -11.80 -10.04 -18.97
N HIS A 202 -11.10 -8.91 -19.15
CA HIS A 202 -9.64 -8.87 -19.25
C HIS A 202 -8.96 -8.18 -18.06
N VAL A 203 -9.71 -7.83 -17.00
CA VAL A 203 -9.17 -7.13 -15.84
C VAL A 203 -9.48 -7.91 -14.57
N VAL A 204 -8.42 -8.39 -13.91
CA VAL A 204 -8.53 -9.06 -12.62
C VAL A 204 -8.36 -8.03 -11.50
N THR A 205 -9.40 -7.81 -10.72
CA THR A 205 -9.35 -7.00 -9.50
C THR A 205 -8.98 -7.87 -8.29
N SER A 206 -8.20 -7.29 -7.36
CA SER A 206 -7.94 -7.86 -6.03
C SER A 206 -9.13 -7.71 -5.08
N GLY A 207 -10.09 -6.86 -5.44
CA GLY A 207 -11.33 -6.69 -4.69
C GLY A 207 -11.94 -5.30 -4.86
N GLU A 208 -13.08 -5.11 -4.20
CA GLU A 208 -13.73 -3.82 -4.09
C GLU A 208 -13.56 -3.25 -2.68
N ILE A 209 -13.50 -1.93 -2.55
CA ILE A 209 -13.50 -1.18 -1.27
C ILE A 209 -14.69 -0.22 -1.31
N THR A 210 -15.52 -0.23 -0.27
CA THR A 210 -16.68 0.67 -0.18
C THR A 210 -16.44 1.75 0.86
N ILE A 211 -16.39 3.02 0.44
CA ILE A 211 -16.24 4.15 1.36
C ILE A 211 -17.63 4.74 1.64
N PRO A 212 -18.15 4.65 2.88
CA PRO A 212 -19.48 5.15 3.20
C PRO A 212 -19.54 6.69 3.11
N LYS A 213 -20.74 7.26 2.99
CA LYS A 213 -20.94 8.70 3.04
C LYS A 213 -20.61 9.23 4.44
N LEU A 214 -19.74 10.23 4.54
CA LEU A 214 -19.59 11.04 5.75
C LEU A 214 -20.69 12.11 5.78
N SER A 215 -21.22 12.43 6.96
CA SER A 215 -22.16 13.55 7.13
C SER A 215 -21.60 14.82 6.51
N GLU A 216 -22.38 15.50 5.67
CA GLU A 216 -21.95 16.70 4.91
C GLU A 216 -21.39 17.77 5.85
N LEU A 217 -22.10 18.06 6.95
CA LEU A 217 -21.65 19.02 7.94
C LEU A 217 -20.36 18.55 8.64
N ALA A 218 -20.22 17.25 8.93
CA ALA A 218 -18.99 16.74 9.52
C ALA A 218 -17.81 16.84 8.54
N TYR A 219 -18.02 16.47 7.27
CA TYR A 219 -17.02 16.58 6.22
C TYR A 219 -16.59 18.03 6.03
N GLU A 220 -17.53 18.97 5.90
CA GLU A 220 -17.24 20.41 5.77
C GLU A 220 -16.40 20.94 6.95
N GLN A 221 -16.71 20.56 8.18
CA GLN A 221 -15.93 21.01 9.34
C GLN A 221 -14.52 20.43 9.35
N VAL A 222 -14.33 19.18 8.91
CA VAL A 222 -12.97 18.63 8.72
C VAL A 222 -12.25 19.38 7.60
N GLU A 223 -12.90 19.65 6.47
CA GLU A 223 -12.33 20.43 5.37
C GLU A 223 -11.88 21.82 5.82
N LEU A 224 -12.68 22.50 6.65
CA LEU A 224 -12.34 23.81 7.20
C LEU A 224 -11.17 23.74 8.17
N SER A 225 -11.09 22.69 8.99
CA SER A 225 -9.98 22.51 9.94
C SER A 225 -8.62 22.36 9.25
N GLY A 226 -8.60 21.78 8.03
CA GLY A 226 -7.36 21.54 7.29
C GLY A 226 -6.41 20.57 7.98
N THR A 227 -6.91 19.68 8.84
CA THR A 227 -6.11 18.68 9.57
C THR A 227 -6.47 17.25 9.14
N PRO A 228 -5.64 16.24 9.49
CA PRO A 228 -6.02 14.83 9.39
C PRO A 228 -7.34 14.53 10.11
N PHE A 229 -8.05 13.47 9.72
CA PHE A 229 -9.30 13.08 10.41
C PHE A 229 -9.03 12.69 11.86
N SER A 230 -7.91 11.99 12.11
CA SER A 230 -7.48 11.62 13.46
C SER A 230 -7.28 12.84 14.37
N THR A 231 -6.60 13.88 13.89
CA THR A 231 -6.41 15.16 14.60
C THR A 231 -7.74 15.86 14.90
N PHE A 232 -8.65 15.90 13.92
CA PHE A 232 -9.99 16.45 14.14
C PHE A 232 -10.77 15.66 15.22
N ILE A 233 -10.73 14.32 15.18
CA ILE A 233 -11.33 13.44 16.19
C ILE A 233 -10.72 13.69 17.58
N GLY A 234 -9.40 13.88 17.62
CA GLY A 234 -8.62 14.21 18.81
C GLY A 234 -8.93 15.58 19.41
N ASN A 235 -9.77 16.39 18.74
CA ASN A 235 -10.09 17.76 19.11
C ASN A 235 -8.85 18.65 19.14
N GLN A 236 -8.02 18.55 18.11
CA GLN A 236 -6.78 19.30 17.98
C GLN A 236 -6.76 20.15 16.71
N ASP A 237 -5.93 21.19 16.71
CA ASP A 237 -5.56 21.94 15.51
C ASP A 237 -4.29 21.37 14.85
N ALA A 238 -3.83 22.00 13.76
CA ALA A 238 -2.64 21.57 13.02
C ALA A 238 -1.34 21.64 13.83
N GLN A 239 -1.33 22.35 14.97
CA GLN A 239 -0.19 22.44 15.88
C GLN A 239 -0.33 21.50 17.08
N GLY A 240 -1.35 20.62 17.09
CA GLY A 240 -1.63 19.70 18.18
C GLY A 240 -2.24 20.36 19.43
N ARG A 241 -2.64 21.63 19.35
CA ARG A 241 -3.26 22.35 20.47
C ARG A 241 -4.75 22.01 20.53
N PRO A 242 -5.39 22.08 21.72
CA PRO A 242 -6.83 21.88 21.82
C PRO A 242 -7.61 22.80 20.88
N ALA A 243 -8.55 22.22 20.15
CA ALA A 243 -9.53 22.92 19.32
C ALA A 243 -10.93 22.86 19.97
N GLU A 244 -11.91 23.49 19.33
CA GLU A 244 -13.31 23.54 19.78
C GLU A 244 -14.23 22.79 18.81
N HIS A 245 -13.79 21.62 18.31
CA HIS A 245 -14.58 20.82 17.38
C HIS A 245 -15.75 20.15 18.10
N SER A 246 -16.94 20.29 17.53
CA SER A 246 -18.18 19.70 18.07
C SER A 246 -18.02 18.21 18.38
N PHE A 247 -18.38 17.80 19.61
CA PHE A 247 -18.37 16.39 20.02
C PHE A 247 -19.16 15.49 19.06
N VAL A 248 -20.31 15.97 18.59
CA VAL A 248 -21.19 15.24 17.67
C VAL A 248 -20.50 15.03 16.32
N LEU A 249 -19.91 16.09 15.75
CA LEU A 249 -19.21 15.99 14.46
C LEU A 249 -17.98 15.10 14.56
N ARG A 250 -17.21 15.22 15.64
CA ARG A 250 -16.11 14.28 15.93
C ARG A 250 -16.59 12.84 16.05
N GLY A 251 -17.79 12.61 16.60
CA GLY A 251 -18.43 11.29 16.66
C GLY A 251 -18.76 10.73 15.27
N TYR A 252 -19.29 11.55 14.37
CA TYR A 252 -19.54 11.17 12.97
C TYR A 252 -18.23 10.81 12.24
N VAL A 253 -17.20 11.65 12.34
CA VAL A 253 -15.90 11.40 11.69
C VAL A 253 -15.25 10.13 12.24
N ARG A 254 -15.27 9.91 13.56
CA ARG A 254 -14.70 8.71 14.19
C ARG A 254 -15.38 7.44 13.74
N THR A 255 -16.72 7.44 13.72
CA THR A 255 -17.49 6.26 13.30
C THR A 255 -17.29 5.97 11.82
N TRP A 256 -17.23 7.02 10.99
CA TRP A 256 -16.94 6.89 9.57
C TRP A 256 -15.54 6.34 9.31
N LEU A 257 -14.51 6.91 9.96
CA LEU A 257 -13.12 6.50 9.78
C LEU A 257 -12.91 5.03 10.23
N ALA A 258 -13.57 4.60 11.31
CA ALA A 258 -13.55 3.20 11.73
C ALA A 258 -14.12 2.26 10.66
N ARG A 259 -15.24 2.61 10.03
CA ARG A 259 -15.82 1.79 8.93
C ARG A 259 -14.93 1.76 7.69
N VAL A 260 -14.23 2.85 7.40
CA VAL A 260 -13.23 2.89 6.31
C VAL A 260 -12.04 2.01 6.65
N ALA A 261 -11.56 2.04 7.90
CA ALA A 261 -10.51 1.16 8.38
C ALA A 261 -10.92 -0.33 8.28
N ASP A 262 -12.16 -0.68 8.67
CA ASP A 262 -12.69 -2.05 8.52
C ASP A 262 -12.59 -2.54 7.07
N GLU A 263 -12.85 -1.67 6.08
CA GLU A 263 -12.74 -2.01 4.66
C GLU A 263 -11.28 -2.20 4.21
N PHE A 264 -10.35 -1.38 4.70
CA PHE A 264 -8.92 -1.54 4.44
C PHE A 264 -8.35 -2.81 5.09
N GLU A 265 -8.79 -3.14 6.29
CA GLU A 265 -8.44 -4.40 6.96
C GLU A 265 -9.03 -5.61 6.22
N ARG A 266 -10.30 -5.53 5.78
CA ARG A 266 -10.97 -6.60 5.04
C ARG A 266 -10.23 -6.97 3.76
N VAL A 267 -9.67 -6.00 3.05
CA VAL A 267 -8.87 -6.25 1.83
C VAL A 267 -7.40 -6.56 2.12
N GLY A 268 -7.00 -6.60 3.40
CA GLY A 268 -5.65 -6.92 3.82
C GLY A 268 -4.62 -5.85 3.48
N LEU A 269 -5.00 -4.56 3.46
CA LEU A 269 -4.11 -3.48 3.04
C LEU A 269 -2.80 -3.45 3.83
N LEU A 270 -2.84 -3.73 5.14
CA LEU A 270 -1.64 -3.81 5.98
C LEU A 270 -0.69 -4.94 5.55
N ASP A 271 -1.22 -6.09 5.11
CA ASP A 271 -0.40 -7.21 4.63
C ASP A 271 0.24 -6.91 3.27
N LEU A 272 -0.38 -6.04 2.48
CA LEU A 272 0.11 -5.61 1.17
C LEU A 272 1.22 -4.57 1.25
N VAL A 273 1.31 -3.82 2.35
CA VAL A 273 2.30 -2.74 2.50
C VAL A 273 3.31 -2.98 3.61
N GLY A 274 2.92 -3.75 4.63
CA GLY A 274 3.79 -4.21 5.70
C GLY A 274 4.59 -5.45 5.31
N ASP A 275 5.63 -5.74 6.08
CA ASP A 275 6.24 -7.07 6.00
C ASP A 275 5.32 -8.07 6.68
N LYS A 276 4.99 -9.16 5.97
CA LYS A 276 4.31 -10.31 6.57
C LYS A 276 5.04 -10.67 7.85
N ARG A 277 4.44 -10.34 9.01
CA ARG A 277 4.85 -10.91 10.29
C ARG A 277 4.55 -12.40 10.19
N ARG A 278 5.56 -13.17 9.78
CA ARG A 278 5.57 -14.63 9.89
C ARG A 278 5.53 -15.04 11.35
#